data_AF-A0A3D5V0K9-F1
#
_entry.id   AF-A0A3D5V0K9-F1
#
_cell.length_a   1.000
_cell.length_b   1.000
_cell.length_c   1.000
_cell.angle_alpha   90.00
_cell.angle_beta   90.00
_cell.angle_gamma   90.00
#
_symmetry.space_group_name_H-M   'P 1'
#
loop_
_entity.id
_entity.type
_entity.pdbx_description
1 polymer ?
#
loop_
_entity_poly.entity_id
_entity_poly.type
_entity_poly.pdbx_seq_one_letter_code
_entity_poly.pdbx_strand_id
1 'polypeptide(L)'
;GNGELIYLCYSQPGSPSFERAARWWGRSALDPKTVDAMWGSKRPTRRGTMFWGIEDMLSPHAQFGGAAIEFRSAQAKNNAAKAMRVPMLERWLRFIGGFDAPEAPGYFEEIREDYAPRRASWQENVIENALSCYERTLAGLGEWAREGGLKAAD
;
A
#
# COMPACT_ATOMS: atom_id res chain seq x y z
N GLY A 1 0.17 2.70 -13.96
CA GLY A 1 0.25 1.43 -13.25
C GLY A 1 -0.66 0.44 -13.93
N ASN A 2 -0.39 -0.84 -13.73
CA ASN A 2 -1.25 -1.93 -14.15
C ASN A 2 -1.28 -2.99 -13.05
N GLY A 3 -1.56 -2.57 -11.81
CA GLY A 3 -1.73 -3.47 -10.68
C GLY A 3 -0.42 -3.93 -10.05
N GLU A 4 0.71 -3.30 -10.38
CA GLU A 4 1.98 -3.62 -9.72
C GLU A 4 1.93 -3.25 -8.23
N LEU A 5 2.48 -4.11 -7.40
CA LEU A 5 2.42 -4.00 -5.94
C LEU A 5 3.55 -3.15 -5.38
N ILE A 6 3.21 -2.20 -4.51
CA ILE A 6 4.14 -1.39 -3.73
C ILE A 6 4.06 -1.84 -2.27
N TYR A 7 5.20 -2.22 -1.68
CA TYR A 7 5.29 -2.53 -0.27
C TYR A 7 5.64 -1.27 0.53
N LEU A 8 4.71 -0.80 1.38
CA LEU A 8 4.94 0.37 2.22
C LEU A 8 5.49 -0.06 3.58
N CYS A 9 6.72 -0.59 3.58
CA CYS A 9 7.41 -0.97 4.82
C CYS A 9 7.80 0.28 5.62
N TYR A 10 7.05 0.61 6.67
CA TYR A 10 7.32 1.78 7.51
C TYR A 10 8.38 1.56 8.59
N SER A 11 8.91 0.34 8.71
CA SER A 11 10.02 0.03 9.61
C SER A 11 11.28 0.79 9.21
N GLN A 12 12.07 1.23 10.19
CA GLN A 12 13.34 1.90 9.91
C GLN A 12 14.28 0.96 9.15
N PRO A 13 14.99 1.43 8.10
CA PRO A 13 15.99 0.63 7.41
C PRO A 13 16.99 0.01 8.38
N GLY A 14 17.27 -1.29 8.23
CA GLY A 14 18.17 -2.05 9.11
C GLY A 14 17.59 -2.47 10.46
N SER A 15 16.36 -2.06 10.80
CA SER A 15 15.68 -2.58 12.00
C SER A 15 15.30 -4.06 11.86
N PRO A 16 15.15 -4.82 12.97
CA PRO A 16 14.72 -6.22 12.91
C PRO A 16 13.42 -6.43 12.13
N SER A 17 12.44 -5.52 12.28
CA SER A 17 11.17 -5.57 11.55
C SER A 17 11.34 -5.30 10.05
N PHE A 18 12.24 -4.40 9.67
CA PHE A 18 12.58 -4.18 8.26
C PHE A 18 13.27 -5.41 7.65
N GLU A 19 14.25 -5.97 8.35
CA GLU A 19 14.98 -7.16 7.92
C GLU A 19 14.06 -8.39 7.78
N ARG A 20 13.03 -8.47 8.63
CA ARG A 20 11.98 -9.49 8.51
C ARG A 20 11.10 -9.27 7.28
N ALA A 21 10.59 -8.05 7.07
CA ALA A 21 9.84 -7.71 5.87
C ALA A 21 10.66 -7.92 4.58
N ALA A 22 11.96 -7.60 4.60
CA ALA A 22 12.87 -7.81 3.48
C ALA A 22 13.10 -9.28 3.15
N ARG A 23 13.06 -10.18 4.15
CA ARG A 23 13.09 -11.62 3.93
C ARG A 23 11.82 -12.14 3.27
N TRP A 24 10.66 -11.62 3.67
CA TRP A 24 9.37 -12.04 3.11
C TRP A 24 9.13 -11.52 1.69
N TRP A 25 9.27 -10.21 1.50
CA TRP A 25 8.90 -9.53 0.25
C TRP A 25 10.09 -9.23 -0.67
N GLY A 26 11.31 -9.45 -0.20
CA GLY A 26 12.54 -9.24 -0.95
C GLY A 26 13.12 -7.85 -0.73
N ARG A 27 14.43 -7.78 -0.51
CA ARG A 27 15.12 -6.52 -0.21
C ARG A 27 14.99 -5.48 -1.34
N SER A 28 15.06 -5.91 -2.60
CA SER A 28 14.93 -5.02 -3.77
C SER A 28 13.54 -4.37 -3.86
N ALA A 29 12.50 -5.06 -3.40
CA ALA A 29 11.13 -4.55 -3.37
C ALA A 29 10.92 -3.47 -2.30
N LEU A 30 11.79 -3.42 -1.28
CA LEU A 30 11.78 -2.43 -0.20
C LEU A 30 12.79 -1.29 -0.40
N ASP A 31 13.60 -1.34 -1.46
CA ASP A 31 14.54 -0.27 -1.77
C ASP A 31 13.76 1.03 -2.01
N PRO A 32 14.08 2.13 -1.28
CA PRO A 32 13.46 3.43 -1.49
C PRO A 32 13.44 3.87 -2.96
N LYS A 33 14.48 3.55 -3.75
CA LYS A 33 14.50 3.88 -5.18
C LYS A 33 13.41 3.15 -5.96
N THR A 34 13.22 1.86 -5.68
CA THR A 34 12.15 1.05 -6.29
C THR A 34 10.79 1.63 -5.91
N VAL A 35 10.59 1.89 -4.61
CA VAL A 35 9.31 2.37 -4.09
C VAL A 35 8.98 3.77 -4.61
N ASP A 36 9.92 4.71 -4.58
CA ASP A 36 9.73 6.08 -5.07
C ASP A 36 9.46 6.11 -6.59
N ALA A 37 10.14 5.26 -7.36
CA ALA A 37 9.90 5.13 -8.80
C ALA A 37 8.49 4.61 -9.11
N MET A 38 8.00 3.66 -8.30
CA MET A 38 6.63 3.14 -8.42
C MET A 38 5.59 4.19 -8.00
N TRP A 39 5.87 4.91 -6.92
CA TRP A 39 5.01 5.96 -6.37
C TRP A 39 4.95 7.22 -7.25
N GLY A 40 6.00 7.47 -8.05
CA GLY A 40 6.11 8.66 -8.89
C GLY A 40 6.48 9.94 -8.12
N SER A 41 6.75 9.82 -6.82
CA SER A 41 7.28 10.86 -5.95
C SER A 41 7.91 10.21 -4.71
N LYS A 42 8.46 11.01 -3.79
CA LYS A 42 8.94 10.49 -2.52
C LYS A 42 7.78 9.85 -1.75
N ARG A 43 7.96 8.62 -1.28
CA ARG A 43 6.96 7.92 -0.46
C ARG A 43 6.51 8.79 0.73
N PRO A 44 5.19 8.89 1.00
CA PRO A 44 4.68 9.61 2.16
C PRO A 44 5.21 9.03 3.48
N THR A 45 5.36 9.91 4.48
CA THR A 45 5.76 9.48 5.82
C THR A 45 4.62 8.71 6.49
N ARG A 46 4.95 7.80 7.42
CA ARG A 46 3.98 7.03 8.22
C ARG A 46 2.97 7.90 9.02
N ARG A 47 3.27 9.18 9.23
CA ARG A 47 2.45 10.10 10.05
C ARG A 47 1.06 10.30 9.44
N GLY A 48 0.03 10.20 10.28
CA GLY A 48 -1.37 10.41 9.89
C GLY A 48 -2.05 9.18 9.26
N THR A 49 -1.36 8.05 9.17
CA THR A 49 -1.97 6.77 8.73
C THR A 49 -2.61 6.05 9.92
N MET A 50 -3.84 5.53 9.77
CA MET A 50 -4.49 4.72 10.81
C MET A 50 -3.64 3.50 11.20
N PHE A 51 -2.86 2.99 10.25
CA PHE A 51 -1.94 1.89 10.45
C PHE A 51 -0.97 2.11 11.63
N TRP A 52 -0.47 3.33 11.80
CA TRP A 52 0.39 3.67 12.95
C TRP A 52 -0.33 3.49 14.30
N GLY A 53 -1.59 3.92 14.40
CA GLY A 53 -2.38 3.78 15.62
C GLY A 53 -2.71 2.31 15.95
N ILE A 54 -2.94 1.49 14.92
CA ILE A 54 -3.15 0.04 15.09
C ILE A 54 -1.88 -0.62 15.62
N GLU A 55 -0.72 -0.31 15.05
CA GLU A 55 0.56 -0.86 15.52
C GLU A 55 0.89 -0.42 16.94
N ASP A 56 0.63 0.84 17.30
CA ASP A 56 0.83 1.36 18.66
C ASP A 56 -0.02 0.60 19.68
N MET A 57 -1.32 0.44 19.41
CA MET A 57 -2.27 -0.30 20.24
C MET A 57 -1.88 -1.78 20.41
N LEU A 58 -1.32 -2.40 19.36
CA LEU A 58 -0.94 -3.81 19.39
C LEU A 58 0.47 -4.04 19.96
N SER A 59 1.32 -3.02 20.05
CA SER A 59 2.73 -3.16 20.44
C SER A 59 2.98 -3.85 21.78
N PRO A 60 2.12 -3.77 22.82
CA PRO A 60 2.32 -4.51 24.07
C PRO A 60 2.08 -6.02 23.93
N HIS A 61 1.38 -6.44 22.88
CA HIS A 61 0.87 -7.81 22.71
C HIS A 61 1.34 -8.49 21.42
N ALA A 62 1.89 -7.73 20.46
CA ALA A 62 2.30 -8.24 19.16
C ALA A 62 3.61 -7.60 18.70
N GLN A 63 4.51 -8.43 18.15
CA GLN A 63 5.74 -7.96 17.50
C GLN A 63 5.49 -7.44 16.07
N PHE A 64 4.30 -7.68 15.53
CA PHE A 64 3.90 -7.28 14.18
C PHE A 64 2.40 -6.93 14.16
N GLY A 65 2.06 -5.67 13.87
CA GLY A 65 0.67 -5.20 13.81
C GLY A 65 0.03 -5.29 12.43
N GLY A 66 0.83 -5.44 11.37
CA GLY A 66 0.36 -5.62 10.00
C GLY A 66 1.32 -5.09 8.94
N ALA A 67 0.82 -4.93 7.72
CA ALA A 67 1.55 -4.41 6.58
C ALA A 67 0.66 -3.48 5.76
N ALA A 68 1.24 -2.42 5.20
CA ALA A 68 0.58 -1.60 4.19
C ALA A 68 1.15 -1.94 2.81
N ILE A 69 0.26 -2.20 1.87
CA ILE A 69 0.58 -2.40 0.46
C ILE A 69 -0.31 -1.49 -0.39
N GLU A 70 0.15 -1.16 -1.58
CA GLU A 70 -0.64 -0.43 -2.56
C GLU A 70 -0.51 -1.03 -3.95
N PHE A 71 -1.57 -0.91 -4.75
CA PHE A 71 -1.57 -1.34 -6.14
C PHE A 71 -1.51 -0.12 -7.05
N ARG A 72 -0.57 -0.10 -7.97
CA ARG A 72 -0.45 0.98 -8.94
C ARG A 72 -1.63 0.96 -9.91
N SER A 73 -2.52 1.92 -9.78
CA SER A 73 -3.73 2.06 -10.58
C SER A 73 -3.66 3.21 -11.58
N ALA A 74 -3.24 4.38 -11.14
CA ALA A 74 -3.18 5.57 -11.97
C ALA A 74 -2.22 5.41 -13.16
N GLN A 75 -2.66 5.85 -14.35
CA GLN A 75 -1.76 6.00 -15.50
C GLN A 75 -0.77 7.13 -15.27
N ALA A 76 0.36 7.11 -15.97
CA ALA A 76 1.34 8.19 -15.88
C ALA A 76 0.71 9.50 -16.37
N LYS A 77 0.72 10.52 -15.53
CA LYS A 77 0.14 11.83 -15.84
C LYS A 77 1.27 12.75 -16.32
N ASN A 78 1.11 13.29 -17.53
CA ASN A 78 2.18 14.05 -18.19
C ASN A 78 2.32 15.50 -17.71
N ASN A 79 1.48 15.96 -16.79
CA ASN A 79 1.60 17.27 -16.16
C ASN A 79 0.95 17.32 -14.77
N ALA A 80 1.29 18.36 -14.00
CA ALA A 80 0.81 18.56 -12.64
C ALA A 80 -0.72 18.78 -12.57
N ALA A 81 -1.32 19.46 -13.55
CA ALA A 81 -2.76 19.69 -13.58
C ALA A 81 -3.56 18.38 -13.65
N LYS A 82 -3.12 17.44 -14.49
CA LYS A 82 -3.69 16.10 -14.55
C LYS A 82 -3.42 15.32 -13.26
N ALA A 83 -2.20 15.41 -12.72
CA ALA A 83 -1.84 14.77 -11.45
C ALA A 83 -2.76 15.17 -10.30
N MET A 84 -3.12 16.45 -10.23
CA MET A 84 -3.94 17.01 -9.17
C MET A 84 -5.44 16.90 -9.39
N ARG A 85 -5.89 16.50 -10.58
CA ARG A 85 -7.32 16.50 -10.93
C ARG A 85 -8.16 15.68 -9.95
N VAL A 86 -7.82 14.41 -9.76
CA VAL A 86 -8.56 13.48 -8.89
C VAL A 86 -8.55 13.95 -7.43
N PRO A 87 -7.40 14.31 -6.80
CA PRO A 87 -7.39 14.91 -5.47
C PRO A 87 -8.25 16.18 -5.34
N MET A 88 -8.32 17.00 -6.37
CA MET A 88 -9.16 18.21 -6.38
C MET A 88 -10.65 17.89 -6.52
N LEU A 89 -11.01 16.87 -7.30
CA LEU A 89 -12.39 16.37 -7.35
C LEU A 89 -12.84 15.81 -6.01
N GLU A 90 -12.00 15.00 -5.35
CA GLU A 90 -12.29 14.49 -3.99
C GLU A 90 -12.51 15.62 -2.99
N ARG A 91 -11.61 16.62 -2.99
CA ARG A 91 -11.73 17.79 -2.13
C ARG A 91 -13.01 18.57 -2.43
N TRP A 92 -13.32 18.79 -3.70
CA TRP A 92 -14.52 19.52 -4.10
C TRP A 92 -15.79 18.78 -3.70
N LEU A 93 -15.88 17.47 -3.95
CA LEU A 93 -17.01 16.64 -3.53
C LEU A 93 -17.21 16.67 -2.02
N ARG A 94 -16.11 16.63 -1.24
CA ARG A 94 -16.17 16.60 0.21
C ARG A 94 -16.54 17.93 0.86
N PHE A 95 -16.14 19.06 0.27
CA PHE A 95 -16.19 20.35 0.97
C PHE A 95 -17.00 21.44 0.25
N ILE A 96 -17.31 21.29 -1.04
CA ILE A 96 -17.93 22.35 -1.85
C ILE A 96 -19.19 21.85 -2.55
N GLY A 97 -19.05 20.87 -3.44
CA GLY A 97 -20.16 20.39 -4.27
C GLY A 97 -21.12 19.47 -3.53
N GLY A 98 -20.60 18.66 -2.61
CA GLY A 98 -21.37 17.59 -1.99
C GLY A 98 -21.55 16.39 -2.92
N PHE A 99 -22.05 15.29 -2.37
CA PHE A 99 -22.23 14.04 -3.10
C PHE A 99 -23.52 14.03 -3.95
N ASP A 100 -24.43 14.96 -3.70
CA ASP A 100 -25.69 15.13 -4.44
C ASP A 100 -25.58 16.13 -5.59
N ALA A 101 -24.39 16.69 -5.84
CA ALA A 101 -24.18 17.56 -6.99
C ALA A 101 -24.50 16.82 -8.30
N PRO A 102 -25.11 17.49 -9.31
CA PRO A 102 -25.44 16.85 -10.59
C PRO A 102 -24.25 16.18 -11.28
N GLU A 103 -23.03 16.73 -11.11
CA GLU A 103 -21.79 16.22 -11.69
C GLU A 103 -21.14 15.10 -10.87
N ALA A 104 -21.57 14.89 -9.62
CA ALA A 104 -20.93 13.97 -8.69
C ALA A 104 -20.83 12.52 -9.23
N PRO A 105 -21.85 11.94 -9.89
CA PRO A 105 -21.72 10.61 -10.48
C PRO A 105 -20.57 10.49 -11.48
N GLY A 106 -20.37 11.51 -12.31
CA GLY A 106 -19.25 11.55 -13.27
C GLY A 106 -17.90 11.66 -12.57
N TYR A 107 -17.81 12.47 -11.52
CA TYR A 107 -16.58 12.60 -10.74
C TYR A 107 -16.24 11.33 -9.95
N PHE A 108 -17.24 10.62 -9.41
CA PHE A 108 -17.01 9.32 -8.77
C PHE A 108 -16.46 8.30 -9.75
N GLU A 109 -16.99 8.24 -10.99
CA GLU A 109 -16.45 7.35 -12.01
C GLU A 109 -15.01 7.73 -12.40
N GLU A 110 -14.68 9.02 -12.46
CA GLU A 110 -13.31 9.47 -12.73
C GLU A 110 -12.34 9.09 -11.59
N ILE A 111 -12.74 9.35 -10.34
CA ILE A 111 -11.97 8.98 -9.15
C ILE A 111 -11.76 7.46 -9.11
N ARG A 112 -12.82 6.69 -9.39
CA ARG A 112 -12.76 5.23 -9.45
C ARG A 112 -11.84 4.76 -10.57
N GLU A 113 -11.89 5.33 -11.77
CA GLU A 113 -10.96 4.94 -12.84
C GLU A 113 -9.50 5.25 -12.52
N ASP A 114 -9.21 6.26 -11.69
CA ASP A 114 -7.84 6.56 -11.27
C ASP A 114 -7.35 5.61 -10.17
N TYR A 115 -8.18 5.28 -9.18
CA TYR A 115 -7.79 4.46 -8.02
C TYR A 115 -8.08 2.96 -8.16
N ALA A 116 -9.18 2.58 -8.81
CA ALA A 116 -9.62 1.21 -9.06
C ALA A 116 -10.19 1.05 -10.50
N PRO A 117 -9.33 1.12 -11.54
CA PRO A 117 -9.72 1.04 -12.94
C PRO A 117 -10.55 -0.22 -13.29
N ARG A 118 -11.47 -0.11 -14.27
CA ARG A 118 -12.22 -1.27 -14.79
C ARG A 118 -11.45 -2.12 -15.80
N ARG A 119 -10.30 -1.66 -16.30
CA ARG A 119 -9.53 -2.43 -17.29
C ARG A 119 -9.14 -3.80 -16.73
N ALA A 120 -9.46 -4.86 -17.48
CA ALA A 120 -9.27 -6.25 -17.05
C ALA A 120 -7.82 -6.53 -16.62
N SER A 121 -6.86 -6.04 -17.40
CA SER A 121 -5.42 -6.20 -17.12
C SER A 121 -4.98 -5.65 -15.76
N TRP A 122 -5.66 -4.64 -15.21
CA TRP A 122 -5.36 -4.13 -13.88
C TRP A 122 -5.95 -5.06 -12.82
N GLN A 123 -7.19 -5.51 -13.00
CA GLN A 123 -7.87 -6.38 -12.05
C GLN A 123 -7.17 -7.74 -11.93
N GLU A 124 -6.81 -8.35 -13.06
CA GLU A 124 -6.06 -9.61 -13.12
C GLU A 124 -4.73 -9.48 -12.39
N ASN A 125 -3.94 -8.45 -12.71
CA ASN A 125 -2.65 -8.22 -12.07
C ASN A 125 -2.78 -7.91 -10.58
N VAL A 126 -3.82 -7.18 -10.14
CA VAL A 126 -4.07 -6.94 -8.72
C VAL A 126 -4.32 -8.25 -7.99
N ILE A 127 -5.17 -9.12 -8.53
CA ILE A 127 -5.49 -10.42 -7.92
C ILE A 127 -4.22 -11.29 -7.85
N GLU A 128 -3.49 -11.42 -8.95
CA GLU A 128 -2.25 -12.20 -9.01
C GLU A 128 -1.21 -11.69 -8.00
N ASN A 129 -0.95 -10.38 -8.00
CA ASN A 129 0.03 -9.78 -7.10
C ASN A 129 -0.40 -9.83 -5.63
N ALA A 130 -1.71 -9.70 -5.35
CA ALA A 130 -2.25 -9.82 -4.00
C ALA A 130 -2.05 -11.25 -3.46
N LEU A 131 -2.41 -12.26 -4.25
CA LEU A 131 -2.26 -13.67 -3.87
C LEU A 131 -0.79 -14.01 -3.63
N SER A 132 0.10 -13.62 -4.54
CA SER A 132 1.55 -13.81 -4.36
C SER A 132 2.07 -13.12 -3.10
N CYS A 133 1.61 -11.90 -2.80
CA CYS A 133 1.96 -11.19 -1.57
C CYS A 133 1.50 -11.96 -0.33
N TYR A 134 0.26 -12.44 -0.31
CA TYR A 134 -0.26 -13.22 0.81
C TYR A 134 0.52 -14.51 1.02
N GLU A 135 0.75 -15.30 -0.04
CA GLU A 135 1.51 -16.54 0.02
C GLU A 135 2.89 -16.33 0.61
N ARG A 136 3.64 -15.33 0.12
CA ARG A 136 4.98 -15.00 0.62
C ARG A 136 4.96 -14.53 2.07
N THR A 137 3.97 -13.72 2.44
CA THR A 137 3.83 -13.22 3.82
C THR A 137 3.49 -14.36 4.78
N LEU A 138 2.55 -15.23 4.41
CA LEU A 138 2.13 -16.37 5.23
C LEU A 138 3.24 -17.41 5.37
N ALA A 139 3.96 -17.72 4.28
CA ALA A 139 5.13 -18.60 4.32
C ALA A 139 6.20 -18.03 5.26
N GLY A 140 6.51 -16.74 5.14
CA GLY A 140 7.45 -16.04 5.99
C GLY A 140 7.04 -15.98 7.46
N LEU A 141 5.75 -15.80 7.75
CA LEU A 141 5.18 -15.88 9.10
C LEU A 141 5.28 -17.30 9.66
N GLY A 142 5.01 -18.32 8.85
CA GLY A 142 5.12 -19.73 9.24
C GLY A 142 6.56 -20.14 9.58
N GLU A 143 7.54 -19.65 8.83
CA GLU A 143 8.96 -19.81 9.16
C GLU A 143 9.31 -19.13 10.48
N TRP A 144 8.85 -17.89 10.67
CA TRP A 144 9.11 -17.14 11.89
C TRP A 144 8.49 -17.81 13.14
N ALA A 145 7.27 -18.35 13.04
CA ALA A 145 6.65 -19.10 14.13
C ALA A 145 7.51 -20.31 14.54
N ARG A 146 8.12 -21.00 13.58
CA ARG A 146 9.06 -22.11 13.85
C ARG A 146 10.35 -21.63 14.53
N GLU A 147 10.90 -20.47 14.12
CA GLU A 147 12.05 -19.85 14.79
C GLU A 147 11.75 -19.49 16.27
N GLY A 148 10.52 -19.03 16.55
CA GLY A 148 10.07 -18.67 17.89
C GLY A 148 9.71 -19.87 18.77
N GLY A 149 9.12 -20.92 18.18
CA GLY A 149 8.74 -22.16 18.88
C GLY A 149 9.92 -23.01 19.33
N LEU A 150 11.09 -22.87 18.70
CA LEU A 150 12.34 -23.50 19.13
C LEU A 150 12.99 -22.84 20.36
N LYS A 151 12.50 -21.67 20.82
CA LYS A 151 13.01 -20.95 22.00
C LYS A 151 12.13 -21.04 23.24
N ALA A 152 11.00 -21.76 23.17
CA ALA A 152 10.07 -21.93 24.29
C ALA A 152 10.21 -23.31 24.98
N ALA A 153 11.38 -23.93 24.88
CA ALA A 153 11.76 -25.10 25.65
C ALA A 153 13.09 -24.80 26.35
N ASP A 154 13.01 -24.17 27.52
CA ASP A 154 13.94 -24.27 28.65
C ASP A 154 13.24 -23.71 29.91
#